data_AF-A0A0B4BB18-F1
#
_entry.id   AF-A0A0B4BB18-F1
#
_cell.length_a   1.000
_cell.length_b   1.000
_cell.length_c   1.000
_cell.angle_alpha   90.00
_cell.angle_beta   90.00
_cell.angle_gamma   90.00
#
_symmetry.space_group_name_H-M   'P 1'
#
loop_
_entity.id
_entity.type
_entity.pdbx_description
1 polymer ?
#
loop_
_entity_poly.entity_id
_entity_poly.type
_entity_poly.pdbx_seq_one_letter_code
_entity_poly.pdbx_strand_id
1 'polypeptide(L)'
;MKTIFLSVLISLGAAAANAAPSAKETCRNLAKHRDGEAPGMTMCLCIYDLAEDILDDDVRGLLFQSWNDGVDREEEANALKPKGRASLQIKKLEQAAGKKCLPF
;
A
#
# COMPACT_ATOMS: atom_id res chain seq x y z
N MET A 1 -26.70 -52.45 22.78
CA MET A 1 -26.76 -51.17 22.05
C MET A 1 -25.77 -50.21 22.68
N LYS A 2 -24.70 -49.84 21.98
CA LYS A 2 -23.76 -48.80 22.44
C LYS A 2 -23.20 -48.12 21.20
N THR A 3 -23.75 -46.94 20.93
CA THR A 3 -23.34 -46.01 19.88
C THR A 3 -21.95 -45.46 20.18
N ILE A 4 -21.07 -45.46 19.20
CA ILE A 4 -19.80 -44.73 19.23
C ILE A 4 -19.85 -43.75 18.06
N PHE A 5 -20.08 -42.48 18.37
CA PHE A 5 -19.93 -41.37 17.45
C PHE A 5 -18.42 -41.06 17.33
N LEU A 6 -17.86 -41.22 16.13
CA LEU A 6 -16.51 -40.75 15.81
C LEU A 6 -16.58 -39.31 15.32
N SER A 7 -16.12 -38.41 16.17
CA SER A 7 -15.99 -36.98 15.90
C SER A 7 -14.92 -36.74 14.83
N VAL A 8 -15.34 -36.22 13.69
CA VAL A 8 -14.45 -35.69 12.64
C VAL A 8 -13.87 -34.36 13.13
N LEU A 9 -12.57 -34.34 13.44
CA LEU A 9 -11.80 -33.11 13.67
C LEU A 9 -11.34 -32.57 12.31
N ILE A 10 -12.11 -31.63 11.75
CA ILE A 10 -11.67 -30.80 10.62
C ILE A 10 -10.71 -29.76 11.20
N SER A 11 -9.41 -29.97 11.00
CA SER A 11 -8.39 -28.94 11.21
C SER A 11 -8.53 -27.88 10.12
N LEU A 12 -9.28 -26.81 10.38
CA LEU A 12 -9.19 -25.59 9.60
C LEU A 12 -7.80 -24.99 9.84
N GLY A 13 -6.86 -25.27 8.94
CA GLY A 13 -5.62 -24.53 8.85
C GLY A 13 -5.95 -23.07 8.55
N ALA A 14 -5.78 -22.20 9.53
CA ALA A 14 -5.78 -20.77 9.33
C ALA A 14 -4.63 -20.45 8.38
N ALA A 15 -4.93 -20.28 7.09
CA ALA A 15 -4.02 -19.58 6.20
C ALA A 15 -3.80 -18.21 6.83
N ALA A 16 -2.58 -17.95 7.31
CA ALA A 16 -2.15 -16.62 7.67
C ALA A 16 -2.23 -15.78 6.39
N ALA A 17 -3.38 -15.14 6.18
CA ALA A 17 -3.46 -14.01 5.29
C ALA A 17 -2.52 -12.97 5.91
N ASN A 18 -1.30 -12.88 5.39
CA ASN A 18 -0.48 -11.69 5.58
C ASN A 18 -1.29 -10.55 4.96
N ALA A 19 -2.18 -9.96 5.75
CA ALA A 19 -2.93 -8.79 5.36
C ALA A 19 -1.90 -7.74 4.97
N ALA A 20 -2.04 -7.17 3.77
CA ALA A 20 -1.22 -6.04 3.38
C ALA A 20 -1.30 -4.96 4.48
N PRO A 21 -0.19 -4.25 4.76
CA PRO A 21 -0.19 -3.20 5.79
C PRO A 21 -1.35 -2.23 5.57
N SER A 22 -2.04 -1.87 6.65
CA SER A 22 -3.13 -0.89 6.57
C SER A 22 -2.61 0.49 6.15
N ALA A 23 -3.46 1.35 5.57
CA ALA A 23 -3.08 2.72 5.21
C ALA A 23 -2.37 3.49 6.35
N LYS A 24 -2.89 3.37 7.58
CA LYS A 24 -2.28 3.99 8.79
C LYS A 24 -0.93 3.39 9.15
N GLU A 25 -0.70 2.13 8.83
CA GLU A 25 0.60 1.47 9.05
C GLU A 25 1.59 1.88 7.98
N THR A 26 1.21 1.84 6.71
CA THR A 26 2.02 2.34 5.59
C THR A 26 2.46 3.79 5.82
N CYS A 27 1.53 4.66 6.22
CA CYS A 27 1.86 6.06 6.54
C CYS A 27 2.76 6.22 7.77
N ARG A 28 2.59 5.39 8.81
CA ARG A 28 3.52 5.38 9.95
C ARG A 28 4.91 4.93 9.53
N ASN A 29 5.02 3.93 8.65
CA ASN A 29 6.29 3.44 8.17
C ASN A 29 6.98 4.46 7.27
N LEU A 30 6.23 5.14 6.39
CA LEU A 30 6.75 6.26 5.60
C LEU A 30 7.39 7.33 6.49
N ALA A 31 6.73 7.70 7.59
CA ALA A 31 7.24 8.68 8.54
C ALA A 31 8.53 8.24 9.26
N LYS A 32 8.72 6.92 9.48
CA LYS A 32 9.94 6.38 10.07
C LYS A 32 11.13 6.45 9.11
N HIS A 33 10.88 6.33 7.82
CA HIS A 33 11.94 6.21 6.81
C HIS A 33 12.40 7.55 6.23
N ARG A 34 11.67 8.65 6.45
CA ARG A 34 11.98 9.95 5.83
C ARG A 34 12.42 11.05 6.80
N ASP A 35 12.94 10.73 7.99
CA ASP A 35 13.60 11.68 8.91
C ASP A 35 12.97 13.09 9.03
N GLY A 36 11.64 13.18 9.06
CA GLY A 36 10.90 14.45 9.17
C GLY A 36 10.50 15.13 7.84
N GLU A 37 10.91 14.59 6.69
CA GLU A 37 10.48 14.99 5.35
C GLU A 37 9.17 14.31 4.91
N ALA A 38 8.67 13.36 5.69
CA ALA A 38 7.38 12.72 5.42
C ALA A 38 6.21 13.69 5.64
N PRO A 39 5.14 13.58 4.81
CA PRO A 39 3.91 14.30 5.08
C PRO A 39 3.32 13.90 6.44
N GLY A 40 2.67 14.85 7.12
CA GLY A 40 1.91 14.55 8.34
C GLY A 40 0.84 13.48 8.09
N MET A 41 0.43 12.76 9.14
CA MET A 41 -0.46 11.60 9.04
C MET A 41 -1.72 11.85 8.19
N THR A 42 -2.40 12.98 8.40
CA THR A 42 -3.60 13.36 7.64
C THR A 42 -3.32 13.50 6.15
N MET A 43 -2.20 14.16 5.81
CA MET A 43 -1.80 14.36 4.43
C MET A 43 -1.38 13.03 3.80
N CYS A 44 -0.66 12.17 4.53
CA CYS A 44 -0.30 10.84 4.04
C CYS A 44 -1.54 10.00 3.72
N LEU A 45 -2.53 9.96 4.63
CA LEU A 45 -3.76 9.19 4.40
C LEU A 45 -4.54 9.72 3.19
N CYS A 46 -4.61 11.04 3.00
CA CYS A 46 -5.22 11.61 1.81
C CYS A 46 -4.49 11.19 0.52
N ILE A 47 -3.16 11.21 0.52
CA ILE A 47 -2.37 10.77 -0.65
C ILE A 47 -2.54 9.26 -0.87
N TYR A 48 -2.63 8.46 0.20
CA TYR A 48 -2.88 7.02 0.12
C TYR A 48 -4.21 6.74 -0.59
N ASP A 49 -5.30 7.40 -0.20
CA ASP A 49 -6.61 7.24 -0.82
C ASP A 49 -6.58 7.67 -2.30
N LEU A 50 -5.89 8.78 -2.62
CA LEU A 50 -5.71 9.19 -4.01
C LEU A 50 -4.86 8.20 -4.82
N ALA A 51 -3.87 7.56 -4.21
CA ALA A 51 -3.06 6.55 -4.86
C ALA A 51 -3.87 5.29 -5.17
N GLU A 52 -4.78 4.90 -4.28
CA GLU A 52 -5.77 3.84 -4.53
C GLU A 52 -6.66 4.15 -5.74
N ASP A 53 -7.08 5.40 -5.90
CA ASP A 53 -7.96 5.82 -7.01
C ASP A 53 -7.24 6.05 -8.35
N ILE A 54 -5.98 6.50 -8.33
CA ILE A 54 -5.28 7.04 -9.51
C ILE A 54 -4.30 6.04 -10.12
N LEU A 55 -3.65 5.23 -9.29
CA LEU A 55 -2.56 4.36 -9.72
C LEU A 55 -3.09 2.98 -10.12
N ASP A 56 -2.49 2.41 -11.15
CA ASP A 56 -2.67 1.00 -11.47
C ASP A 56 -2.07 0.13 -10.34
N ASP A 57 -2.60 -1.08 -10.17
CA ASP A 57 -2.24 -1.99 -9.07
C ASP A 57 -0.74 -2.23 -8.92
N ASP A 58 0.00 -2.35 -10.03
CA ASP A 58 1.44 -2.60 -10.02
C ASP A 58 2.24 -1.35 -9.61
N VAL A 59 1.89 -0.17 -10.12
CA VAL A 59 2.49 1.11 -9.73
C VAL A 59 2.20 1.40 -8.25
N ARG A 60 0.95 1.20 -7.82
CA ARG A 60 0.52 1.37 -6.43
C ARG A 60 1.24 0.41 -5.49
N GLY A 61 1.37 -0.85 -5.90
CA GLY A 61 2.10 -1.87 -5.15
C GLY A 61 3.54 -1.44 -4.87
N LEU A 62 4.26 -0.98 -5.90
CA LEU A 62 5.63 -0.49 -5.74
C LEU A 62 5.71 0.74 -4.84
N LEU A 63 4.78 1.68 -5.00
CA LEU A 63 4.72 2.90 -4.17
C LEU A 63 4.53 2.54 -2.69
N PHE A 64 3.54 1.71 -2.37
CA PHE A 64 3.25 1.36 -0.98
C PHE A 64 4.27 0.43 -0.36
N GLN A 65 4.91 -0.44 -1.15
CA GLN A 65 6.08 -1.19 -0.67
C GLN A 65 7.22 -0.24 -0.30
N SER A 66 7.52 0.74 -1.16
CA SER A 66 8.54 1.76 -0.89
C SER A 66 8.23 2.56 0.37
N TRP A 67 6.98 2.95 0.59
CA TRP A 67 6.56 3.62 1.82
C TRP A 67 6.66 2.73 3.06
N ASN A 68 6.52 1.42 2.89
CA ASN A 68 6.54 0.47 3.99
C ASN A 68 7.96 0.11 4.45
N ASP A 69 8.88 -0.13 3.53
CA ASP A 69 10.25 -0.57 3.85
C ASP A 69 11.35 0.47 3.60
N GLY A 70 11.00 1.63 3.01
CA GLY A 70 11.93 2.71 2.73
C GLY A 70 12.83 2.47 1.51
N VAL A 71 12.64 1.38 0.76
CA VAL A 71 13.44 1.06 -0.42
C VAL A 71 12.88 1.79 -1.64
N ASP A 72 13.74 2.52 -2.33
CA ASP A 72 13.42 3.16 -3.60
C ASP A 72 13.22 2.10 -4.69
N ARG A 73 12.08 2.20 -5.39
CA ARG A 73 11.65 1.28 -6.45
C ARG A 73 11.50 1.97 -7.80
N GLU A 74 12.19 3.09 -8.00
CA GLU A 74 12.15 3.83 -9.26
C GLU A 74 12.54 2.95 -10.46
N GLU A 75 13.59 2.11 -10.33
CA GLU A 75 14.02 1.21 -11.41
C GLU A 75 12.92 0.19 -11.78
N GLU A 76 12.29 -0.43 -10.77
CA GLU A 76 11.18 -1.37 -10.96
C GLU A 76 9.98 -0.69 -11.62
N ALA A 77 9.64 0.52 -11.17
CA ALA A 77 8.58 1.32 -11.76
C ALA A 77 8.88 1.73 -13.20
N ASN A 78 10.14 2.03 -13.53
CA ASN A 78 10.59 2.37 -14.87
C ASN A 78 10.61 1.18 -15.84
N ALA A 79 10.73 -0.05 -15.31
CA ALA A 79 10.65 -1.28 -16.08
C ALA A 79 9.20 -1.67 -16.47
N LEU A 80 8.20 -1.11 -15.80
CA LEU A 80 6.80 -1.38 -16.10
C LEU A 80 6.42 -0.96 -17.53
N LYS A 81 5.58 -1.78 -18.17
CA LYS A 81 5.06 -1.50 -19.52
C LYS A 81 3.63 -0.96 -19.45
N PRO A 82 3.25 -0.04 -20.35
CA PRO A 82 4.10 0.67 -21.31
C PRO A 82 5.08 1.65 -20.64
N LYS A 83 6.23 1.87 -21.28
CA LYS A 83 7.29 2.76 -20.78
C LYS A 83 6.74 4.15 -20.49
N GLY A 84 7.08 4.72 -19.33
CA GLY A 84 6.65 6.05 -18.90
C GLY A 84 5.25 6.11 -18.28
N ARG A 85 4.50 5.00 -18.26
CA ARG A 85 3.19 4.93 -17.60
C ARG A 85 3.29 5.26 -16.11
N ALA A 86 4.20 4.62 -15.38
CA ALA A 86 4.37 4.81 -13.95
C ALA A 86 4.64 6.29 -13.62
N SER A 87 5.62 6.90 -14.30
CA SER A 87 5.92 8.33 -14.16
C SER A 87 4.72 9.24 -14.45
N LEU A 88 3.93 8.95 -15.48
CA LEU A 88 2.71 9.72 -15.77
C LEU A 88 1.68 9.61 -14.65
N GLN A 89 1.50 8.43 -14.06
CA GLN A 89 0.56 8.21 -12.97
C GLN A 89 1.02 8.87 -11.67
N ILE A 90 2.30 8.78 -11.33
CA ILE A 90 2.88 9.49 -10.18
C ILE A 90 2.69 11.01 -10.34
N LYS A 91 2.95 11.57 -11.53
CA LYS A 91 2.71 12.99 -11.79
C LYS A 91 1.23 13.38 -11.62
N LYS A 92 0.29 12.52 -12.03
CA LYS A 92 -1.15 12.76 -11.81
C LYS A 92 -1.50 12.72 -10.32
N LEU A 93 -0.93 11.78 -9.58
CA LEU A 93 -1.09 11.68 -8.13
C LEU A 93 -0.58 12.94 -7.43
N GLU A 94 0.63 13.41 -7.74
CA GLU A 94 1.21 14.65 -7.19
C GLU A 94 0.31 15.86 -7.45
N GLN A 95 -0.17 16.01 -8.69
CA GLN A 95 -1.09 17.08 -9.06
C GLN A 95 -2.43 17.00 -8.31
N ALA A 96 -2.95 15.78 -8.09
CA ALA A 96 -4.17 15.58 -7.33
C ALA A 96 -3.96 15.88 -5.84
N ALA A 97 -2.85 15.41 -5.27
CA ALA A 97 -2.47 15.67 -3.88
C ALA A 97 -2.33 17.17 -3.60
N GLY A 98 -1.65 17.91 -4.48
CA GLY A 98 -1.51 19.37 -4.36
C GLY A 98 -2.83 20.15 -4.47
N LYS A 99 -3.91 19.54 -4.98
CA LYS A 99 -5.23 20.16 -5.09
C LYS A 99 -6.19 19.72 -3.98
N LYS A 100 -6.12 18.45 -3.58
CA LYS A 100 -7.12 17.79 -2.72
C LYS A 100 -6.62 17.52 -1.30
N CYS A 101 -5.30 17.40 -1.11
CA CYS A 101 -4.68 17.08 0.17
C CYS A 101 -3.97 18.28 0.80
N LEU A 102 -4.32 19.51 0.39
CA LEU A 102 -3.76 20.74 0.96
C LEU A 102 -3.96 20.79 2.47
N PRO A 103 -2.95 21.26 3.23
CA PRO A 103 -3.11 21.47 4.66
C PRO A 103 -4.13 22.59 4.85
N PHE A 104 -5.15 22.35 5.66
CA PHE A 104 -5.93 23.44 6.25
C PHE A 104 -5.01 24.35 7.07
#